data_AF-A0A2E2XD80-F1
#
_entry.id   AF-A0A2E2XD80-F1
#
_cell.length_a   1.000
_cell.length_b   1.000
_cell.length_c   1.000
_cell.angle_alpha   90.00
_cell.angle_beta   90.00
_cell.angle_gamma   90.00
#
_symmetry.space_group_name_H-M   'P 1'
#
loop_
_entity.id
_entity.type
_entity.pdbx_description
1 polymer ?
#
loop_
_entity_poly.entity_id
_entity_poly.type
_entity_poly.pdbx_seq_one_letter_code
_entity_poly.pdbx_strand_id
1 'polypeptide(L)'
;VGLIVVVVQIALGGWTSSNYAALACIDFPTCHGELLPEADFAQGFNITQSVGPNYLGGLMDNDARTAIHLSHRLGALVVCVISLLLAALLWRTGTRAKKSLALVLVAVLVLQVVLGITNILAALPLAVAVIHNGVGAVLLLVMVTINYHLQSQRVESRSIVENNNNYQKPTTSVSAELS
;
A
#
# COMPACT_ATOMS: atom_id res chain seq x y z
N VAL A 1 -7.14 6.70 -0.92
CA VAL A 1 -6.24 6.20 -2.00
C VAL A 1 -5.01 5.50 -1.43
N GLY A 2 -4.11 6.18 -0.71
CA GLY A 2 -2.87 5.55 -0.19
C GLY A 2 -3.07 4.24 0.57
N LEU A 3 -4.00 4.19 1.52
CA LEU A 3 -4.34 2.96 2.26
C LEU A 3 -4.76 1.80 1.35
N ILE A 4 -5.60 2.07 0.35
CA ILE A 4 -6.09 1.04 -0.59
C ILE A 4 -4.92 0.46 -1.39
N VAL A 5 -4.02 1.32 -1.89
CA VAL A 5 -2.86 0.89 -2.68
C VAL A 5 -1.93 0.02 -1.84
N VAL A 6 -1.71 0.35 -0.56
CA VAL A 6 -0.92 -0.50 0.36
C VAL A 6 -1.60 -1.85 0.60
N VAL A 7 -2.92 -1.88 0.79
CA VAL A 7 -3.66 -3.15 0.95
C VAL A 7 -3.55 -4.04 -0.29
N VAL A 8 -3.70 -3.46 -1.48
CA VAL A 8 -3.52 -4.19 -2.75
C VAL A 8 -2.09 -4.72 -2.86
N GLN A 9 -1.08 -3.92 -2.49
CA GLN A 9 0.32 -4.35 -2.53
C GLN A 9 0.61 -5.51 -1.57
N ILE A 10 0.02 -5.49 -0.37
CA ILE A 10 0.14 -6.58 0.60
C ILE A 10 -0.52 -7.84 0.04
N ALA A 11 -1.69 -7.73 -0.59
CA ALA A 11 -2.33 -8.85 -1.26
C ALA A 11 -1.46 -9.41 -2.40
N LEU A 12 -0.85 -8.56 -3.22
CA LEU A 12 0.09 -8.97 -4.27
C LEU A 12 1.35 -9.64 -3.69
N GLY A 13 1.86 -9.16 -2.55
CA GLY A 13 2.97 -9.80 -1.84
C GLY A 13 2.61 -11.18 -1.30
N GLY A 14 1.41 -11.31 -0.72
CA GLY A 14 0.84 -12.60 -0.33
C GLY A 14 0.70 -13.55 -1.51
N TRP A 15 0.17 -13.06 -2.64
CA TRP A 15 0.06 -13.83 -3.89
C TRP A 15 1.44 -14.30 -4.40
N THR A 16 2.45 -13.43 -4.33
CA THR A 16 3.83 -13.76 -4.71
C THR A 16 4.40 -14.88 -3.83
N SER A 17 4.17 -14.82 -2.52
CA SER A 17 4.64 -15.83 -1.57
C SER A 17 3.89 -17.17 -1.71
N SER A 18 2.57 -17.15 -1.86
CA SER A 18 1.76 -18.37 -1.99
C SER A 18 2.01 -19.13 -3.29
N ASN A 19 2.47 -18.44 -4.34
CA ASN A 19 2.79 -19.04 -5.63
C ASN A 19 4.29 -19.29 -5.86
N TYR A 20 5.12 -19.13 -4.82
CA TYR A 20 6.59 -19.26 -4.91
C TYR A 20 7.22 -18.39 -6.01
N ALA A 21 6.57 -17.27 -6.36
CA ALA A 21 6.98 -16.38 -7.45
C ALA A 21 8.12 -15.42 -7.04
N ALA A 22 8.42 -15.31 -5.74
CA ALA A 22 9.50 -14.44 -5.25
C ALA A 22 10.88 -14.79 -5.83
N LEU A 23 11.08 -16.02 -6.29
CA LEU A 23 12.33 -16.50 -6.90
C LEU A 23 12.29 -16.50 -8.44
N ALA A 24 11.22 -15.99 -9.06
CA ALA A 24 11.11 -15.95 -10.52
C ALA A 24 12.19 -15.07 -11.15
N CYS A 25 12.45 -13.90 -10.54
CA CYS A 25 13.47 -12.96 -10.99
C CYS A 25 14.57 -12.88 -9.92
N ILE A 26 15.80 -13.27 -10.29
CA ILE A 26 16.95 -13.33 -9.37
C ILE A 26 17.89 -12.11 -9.46
N ASP A 27 17.55 -11.17 -10.34
CA ASP A 27 18.26 -9.93 -10.58
C ASP A 27 17.37 -8.70 -10.27
N PHE A 28 18.02 -7.55 -10.13
CA PHE A 28 17.40 -6.25 -9.91
C PHE A 28 18.33 -5.15 -10.49
N PRO A 29 17.81 -4.12 -11.18
CA PRO A 29 16.41 -3.79 -11.41
C PRO A 29 15.73 -4.59 -12.54
N THR A 30 16.51 -5.33 -13.33
CA THR A 30 16.02 -6.23 -14.38
C THR A 30 15.38 -7.50 -13.82
N CYS A 31 14.75 -8.27 -14.69
CA CYS A 31 14.35 -9.66 -14.49
C CYS A 31 14.83 -10.44 -15.71
N HIS A 32 15.73 -11.41 -15.50
CA HIS A 32 16.42 -12.15 -16.56
C HIS A 32 17.23 -11.27 -17.53
N GLY A 33 17.80 -10.17 -17.03
CA GLY A 33 18.58 -9.23 -17.85
C GLY A 33 17.74 -8.23 -18.66
N GLU A 34 16.41 -8.33 -18.62
CA GLU A 34 15.48 -7.40 -19.27
C GLU A 34 14.69 -6.58 -18.24
N LEU A 35 14.29 -5.37 -18.57
CA LEU A 35 13.44 -4.57 -17.67
C LEU A 35 11.99 -5.06 -17.65
N LEU A 36 11.53 -5.61 -18.77
CA LEU A 36 10.18 -6.13 -18.98
C LEU A 36 10.31 -7.43 -19.80
N PRO A 37 10.71 -8.55 -19.17
CA PRO A 37 10.78 -9.83 -19.86
C PRO A 37 9.38 -10.30 -20.27
N GLU A 38 9.33 -11.34 -21.11
CA GLU A 38 8.08 -12.07 -21.38
C GLU A 38 7.47 -12.60 -20.08
N ALA A 39 6.17 -12.40 -19.93
CA ALA A 39 5.44 -12.75 -18.72
C ALA A 39 3.98 -13.09 -19.07
N ASP A 40 3.48 -14.21 -18.54
CA ASP A 40 2.09 -14.64 -18.72
C ASP A 40 1.21 -14.17 -17.56
N PHE A 41 0.61 -12.99 -17.72
CA PHE A 41 -0.32 -12.44 -16.73
C PHE A 41 -1.66 -13.19 -16.67
N ALA A 42 -2.06 -13.86 -17.76
CA ALA A 42 -3.34 -14.57 -17.79
C ALA A 42 -3.28 -15.82 -16.91
N GLN A 43 -2.19 -16.59 -17.01
CA GLN A 43 -1.96 -17.73 -16.14
C GLN A 43 -1.53 -17.28 -14.72
N GLY A 44 -0.66 -16.26 -14.61
CA GLY A 44 -0.15 -15.79 -13.31
C GLY A 44 -1.22 -15.25 -12.34
N PHE A 45 -2.38 -14.82 -12.84
CA PHE A 45 -3.51 -14.36 -12.03
C PHE A 45 -4.78 -15.22 -12.21
N ASN A 46 -4.63 -16.46 -12.68
CA ASN A 46 -5.73 -17.41 -12.74
C ASN A 46 -6.03 -18.00 -11.36
N ILE A 47 -7.06 -17.45 -10.70
CA ILE A 47 -7.51 -17.88 -9.36
C ILE A 47 -8.11 -19.30 -9.37
N THR A 48 -8.60 -19.75 -10.52
CA THR A 48 -9.27 -21.05 -10.68
C THR A 48 -8.32 -22.19 -11.07
N GLN A 49 -7.00 -21.95 -11.12
CA GLN A 49 -6.07 -23.01 -11.47
C GLN A 49 -6.09 -24.11 -10.39
N SER A 50 -6.14 -25.37 -10.83
CA SER A 50 -6.00 -26.51 -9.94
C SER A 50 -4.55 -26.58 -9.45
N VAL A 51 -4.35 -26.48 -8.13
CA VAL A 51 -3.05 -26.74 -7.50
C VAL A 51 -2.73 -28.23 -7.69
N GLY A 52 -1.98 -28.55 -8.74
CA GLY A 52 -1.63 -29.93 -9.09
C GLY A 52 -0.77 -30.62 -8.01
N PRO A 53 -0.66 -31.96 -8.03
CA PRO A 53 -0.14 -32.77 -6.92
C PRO A 53 1.39 -32.69 -6.70
N ASN A 54 2.09 -31.70 -7.26
CA ASN A 54 3.54 -31.61 -7.23
C ASN A 54 4.05 -30.51 -6.29
N TYR A 55 4.47 -30.94 -5.10
CA TYR A 55 5.05 -30.15 -4.00
C TYR A 55 6.45 -29.55 -4.30
N LEU A 56 6.96 -29.73 -5.52
CA LEU A 56 8.24 -29.19 -6.02
C LEU A 56 8.05 -27.95 -6.92
N GLY A 57 6.91 -27.28 -6.83
CA GLY A 57 6.61 -26.07 -7.61
C GLY A 57 6.02 -26.37 -8.98
N GLY A 58 4.98 -27.21 -9.03
CA GLY A 58 4.32 -27.63 -10.27
C GLY A 58 3.80 -26.50 -11.18
N LEU A 59 3.74 -26.85 -12.48
CA LEU A 59 2.86 -26.40 -13.58
C LEU A 59 2.51 -24.92 -13.82
N MET A 60 2.91 -23.99 -12.96
CA MET A 60 2.87 -22.58 -13.34
C MET A 60 4.17 -22.29 -14.06
N ASP A 61 4.04 -21.92 -15.33
CA ASP A 61 5.19 -21.65 -16.19
C ASP A 61 6.05 -20.55 -15.56
N ASN A 62 7.35 -20.55 -15.86
CA ASN A 62 8.26 -19.56 -15.30
C ASN A 62 7.74 -18.14 -15.58
N ASP A 63 7.21 -17.93 -16.79
CA ASP A 63 6.63 -16.68 -17.28
C ASP A 63 5.42 -16.22 -16.44
N ALA A 64 4.59 -17.13 -15.95
CA ALA A 64 3.45 -16.80 -15.11
C ALA A 64 3.88 -16.37 -13.70
N ARG A 65 4.94 -16.98 -13.14
CA ARG A 65 5.55 -16.52 -11.89
C ARG A 65 6.27 -15.19 -12.07
N THR A 66 6.93 -15.00 -13.21
CA THR A 66 7.55 -13.73 -13.60
C THR A 66 6.51 -12.62 -13.67
N ALA A 67 5.33 -12.88 -14.24
CA ALA A 67 4.22 -11.92 -14.26
C ALA A 67 3.76 -11.50 -12.85
N ILE A 68 3.64 -12.45 -11.92
CA ILE A 68 3.29 -12.17 -10.52
C ILE A 68 4.36 -11.32 -9.85
N HIS A 69 5.63 -11.72 -9.97
CA HIS A 69 6.74 -11.03 -9.31
C HIS A 69 6.92 -9.62 -9.87
N LEU A 70 6.81 -9.44 -11.19
CA LEU A 70 6.86 -8.15 -11.85
C LEU A 70 5.70 -7.25 -11.40
N SER A 71 4.48 -7.80 -11.27
CA SER A 71 3.32 -7.06 -10.76
C SER A 71 3.55 -6.55 -9.34
N HIS A 72 4.15 -7.37 -8.46
CA HIS A 72 4.53 -6.94 -7.12
C HIS A 72 5.60 -5.84 -7.15
N ARG A 73 6.63 -5.95 -8.00
CA ARG A 73 7.67 -4.91 -8.16
C ARG A 73 7.09 -3.58 -8.66
N LEU A 74 6.24 -3.62 -9.68
CA LEU A 74 5.57 -2.43 -10.22
C LEU A 74 4.60 -1.81 -9.22
N GLY A 75 3.84 -2.63 -8.50
CA GLY A 75 2.96 -2.18 -7.43
C GLY A 75 3.73 -1.49 -6.29
N ALA A 76 4.93 -1.97 -5.96
CA ALA A 76 5.80 -1.33 -4.97
C ALA A 76 6.23 0.08 -5.41
N LEU A 77 6.53 0.29 -6.70
CA LEU A 77 6.81 1.63 -7.24
C LEU A 77 5.60 2.56 -7.08
N VAL A 78 4.38 2.07 -7.36
CA VAL A 78 3.14 2.85 -7.18
C VAL A 78 2.92 3.20 -5.71
N VAL A 79 3.12 2.26 -4.78
CA VAL A 79 3.10 2.51 -3.33
C VAL A 79 4.11 3.58 -2.95
N CYS A 80 5.34 3.51 -3.46
CA CYS A 80 6.38 4.49 -3.18
C CYS A 80 5.96 5.89 -3.62
N VAL A 81 5.55 6.06 -4.87
CA VAL A 81 5.14 7.36 -5.41
C VAL A 81 3.99 7.95 -4.60
N ILE A 82 2.92 7.20 -4.37
CA ILE A 82 1.75 7.70 -3.66
C ILE A 82 2.07 8.03 -2.19
N SER A 83 2.87 7.19 -1.53
CA SER A 83 3.26 7.39 -0.13
C SER A 83 4.18 8.59 0.04
N LEU A 84 5.11 8.82 -0.91
CA LEU A 84 5.98 9.99 -0.90
C LEU A 84 5.21 11.28 -1.19
N LEU A 85 4.25 11.26 -2.11
CA LEU A 85 3.36 12.40 -2.34
C LEU A 85 2.54 12.72 -1.08
N LEU A 86 1.98 11.70 -0.42
CA LEU A 86 1.26 11.88 0.85
C LEU A 86 2.18 12.43 1.95
N ALA A 87 3.39 11.89 2.10
CA ALA A 87 4.37 12.39 3.06
C ALA A 87 4.74 13.86 2.78
N ALA A 88 4.93 14.24 1.52
CA ALA A 88 5.20 15.62 1.12
C ALA A 88 4.03 16.56 1.45
N LEU A 89 2.79 16.13 1.25
CA LEU A 89 1.60 16.89 1.63
C LEU A 89 1.51 17.08 3.16
N LEU A 90 1.67 15.99 3.93
CA LEU A 90 1.69 16.03 5.39
C LEU A 90 2.82 16.93 5.92
N TRP A 91 3.95 16.96 5.22
CA TRP A 91 5.08 17.81 5.58
C TRP A 91 4.82 19.29 5.32
N ARG A 92 4.22 19.63 4.17
CA ARG A 92 3.98 21.01 3.75
C ARG A 92 2.85 21.69 4.52
N THR A 93 1.75 20.99 4.78
CA THR A 93 0.53 21.58 5.35
C THR A 93 0.22 21.09 6.76
N GLY A 94 1.03 20.17 7.30
CA GLY A 94 0.74 19.51 8.55
C GLY A 94 1.28 20.19 9.81
N THR A 95 0.60 19.92 10.92
CA THR A 95 1.08 20.19 12.28
C THR A 95 2.32 19.36 12.60
N ARG A 96 3.00 19.64 13.73
CA ARG A 96 4.18 18.88 14.17
C ARG A 96 3.93 17.36 14.22
N ALA A 97 2.74 16.95 14.66
CA ALA A 97 2.33 15.54 14.67
C ALA A 97 2.24 14.93 13.26
N LYS A 98 1.62 15.64 12.30
CA LYS A 98 1.54 15.20 10.89
C LYS A 98 2.92 15.11 10.24
N LYS A 99 3.83 16.04 10.55
CA LYS A 99 5.22 16.01 10.09
C LYS A 99 5.99 14.80 10.64
N SER A 100 5.78 14.47 11.92
CA SER A 100 6.36 13.26 12.52
C SER A 100 5.84 11.99 11.84
N LEU A 101 4.53 11.89 11.58
CA LEU A 101 3.96 10.77 10.81
C LEU A 101 4.53 10.68 9.38
N ALA A 102 4.79 11.82 8.72
CA ALA A 102 5.42 11.82 7.41
C ALA A 102 6.85 11.24 7.45
N LEU A 103 7.65 11.56 8.47
CA LEU A 103 8.99 10.99 8.65
C LEU A 103 8.93 9.49 8.92
N VAL A 104 8.03 9.06 9.81
CA VAL A 104 7.83 7.63 10.10
C VAL A 104 7.42 6.88 8.84
N LEU A 105 6.47 7.42 8.07
CA LEU A 105 6.04 6.84 6.80
C LEU A 105 7.22 6.65 5.83
N VAL A 106 8.04 7.69 5.63
CA VAL A 106 9.20 7.62 4.74
C VAL A 106 10.23 6.60 5.24
N ALA A 107 10.53 6.59 6.54
CA ALA A 107 11.50 5.68 7.13
C ALA A 107 11.07 4.20 6.96
N VAL A 108 9.81 3.89 7.28
CA VAL A 108 9.25 2.54 7.11
C VAL A 108 9.21 2.14 5.64
N LEU A 109 8.83 3.05 4.75
CA LEU A 109 8.81 2.80 3.31
C LEU A 109 10.21 2.49 2.75
N VAL A 110 11.23 3.26 3.14
CA VAL A 110 12.63 3.01 2.72
C VAL A 110 13.09 1.63 3.22
N LEU A 111 12.82 1.32 4.49
CA LEU A 111 13.16 0.01 5.05
C LEU A 111 12.46 -1.13 4.27
N GLN A 112 11.18 -0.97 3.92
CA GLN A 112 10.43 -1.95 3.15
C GLN A 112 11.05 -2.21 1.77
N VAL A 113 11.42 -1.13 1.06
CA VAL A 113 12.06 -1.23 -0.26
C VAL A 113 13.43 -1.91 -0.17
N VAL A 114 14.26 -1.52 0.80
CA VAL A 114 15.57 -2.14 1.02
C VAL A 114 15.42 -3.63 1.31
N LEU A 115 14.52 -4.02 2.20
CA LEU A 115 14.27 -5.44 2.51
C LEU A 115 13.72 -6.20 1.29
N GLY A 116 12.86 -5.57 0.48
CA GLY A 116 12.33 -6.14 -0.75
C GLY A 116 13.42 -6.44 -1.78
N ILE A 117 14.34 -5.49 -1.99
CA ILE A 117 15.51 -5.67 -2.87
C ILE A 117 16.43 -6.76 -2.30
N THR A 118 16.68 -6.77 -0.99
CA THR A 118 17.50 -7.81 -0.34
C THR A 118 16.90 -9.20 -0.53
N ASN A 119 15.57 -9.37 -0.47
CA ASN A 119 14.93 -10.66 -0.76
C ASN A 119 15.24 -11.18 -2.15
N ILE A 120 15.44 -10.30 -3.14
CA ILE A 120 15.83 -10.69 -4.49
C ILE A 120 17.32 -11.05 -4.52
N LEU A 121 18.18 -10.11 -4.13
CA LEU A 121 19.63 -10.24 -4.29
C LEU A 121 20.27 -11.31 -3.39
N ALA A 122 19.65 -11.60 -2.25
CA ALA A 122 20.12 -12.63 -1.32
C ALA A 122 19.39 -13.98 -1.48
N ALA A 123 18.63 -14.17 -2.57
CA ALA A 123 17.89 -15.39 -2.87
C ALA A 123 16.90 -15.82 -1.76
N LEU A 124 16.09 -14.87 -1.30
CA LEU A 124 14.99 -15.04 -0.34
C LEU A 124 15.40 -15.68 1.00
N PRO A 125 16.32 -15.08 1.79
CA PRO A 125 16.61 -15.57 3.13
C PRO A 125 15.35 -15.47 4.01
N LEU A 126 14.99 -16.56 4.69
CA LEU A 126 13.75 -16.63 5.50
C LEU A 126 13.62 -15.46 6.48
N ALA A 127 14.71 -15.10 7.17
CA ALA A 127 14.71 -13.99 8.12
C ALA A 127 14.36 -12.65 7.44
N VAL A 128 14.91 -12.37 6.26
CA VAL A 128 14.63 -11.14 5.51
C VAL A 128 13.19 -11.12 5.01
N ALA A 129 12.68 -12.25 4.52
CA ALA A 129 11.30 -12.38 4.07
C ALA A 129 10.31 -12.13 5.21
N VAL A 130 10.56 -12.70 6.40
CA VAL A 130 9.71 -12.50 7.59
C VAL A 130 9.75 -11.05 8.06
N ILE A 131 10.94 -10.43 8.12
CA ILE A 131 11.07 -9.02 8.52
C ILE A 131 10.39 -8.11 7.49
N HIS A 132 10.54 -8.37 6.19
CA HIS A 132 9.86 -7.63 5.13
C HIS A 132 8.32 -7.67 5.28
N ASN A 133 7.75 -8.82 5.62
CA ASN A 133 6.32 -8.93 5.89
C ASN A 133 5.90 -8.16 7.15
N GLY A 134 6.72 -8.25 8.21
CA GLY A 134 6.49 -7.51 9.45
C GLY A 134 6.53 -5.98 9.24
N VAL A 135 7.52 -5.47 8.51
CA VAL A 135 7.62 -4.05 8.16
C VAL A 135 6.47 -3.63 7.21
N GLY A 136 6.01 -4.52 6.34
CA GLY A 136 4.80 -4.32 5.53
C GLY A 136 3.54 -4.11 6.39
N ALA A 137 3.37 -4.91 7.45
CA ALA A 137 2.29 -4.71 8.41
C ALA A 137 2.42 -3.39 9.19
N VAL A 138 3.64 -2.99 9.56
CA VAL A 138 3.90 -1.67 10.16
C VAL A 138 3.53 -0.55 9.19
N LEU A 139 3.87 -0.66 7.91
CA LEU A 139 3.49 0.33 6.88
C LEU A 139 1.97 0.46 6.78
N LEU A 140 1.24 -0.66 6.81
CA LEU A 140 -0.22 -0.66 6.85
C LEU A 140 -0.76 0.07 8.08
N LEU A 141 -0.22 -0.22 9.27
CA LEU A 141 -0.61 0.46 10.51
C LEU A 141 -0.37 1.97 10.43
N VAL A 142 0.79 2.40 9.91
CA VAL A 142 1.09 3.82 9.69
C VAL A 142 0.05 4.46 8.76
N MET A 143 -0.33 3.78 7.66
CA MET A 143 -1.37 4.29 6.77
C MET A 143 -2.75 4.36 7.42
N VAL A 144 -3.13 3.37 8.23
CA VAL A 144 -4.38 3.39 8.99
C VAL A 144 -4.38 4.55 9.99
N THR A 145 -3.27 4.76 10.71
CA THR A 145 -3.12 5.89 11.64
C THR A 145 -3.26 7.23 10.91
N ILE A 146 -2.59 7.41 9.77
CA ILE A 146 -2.73 8.64 8.96
C ILE A 146 -4.18 8.83 8.50
N ASN A 147 -4.81 7.77 7.98
CA ASN A 147 -6.19 7.83 7.50
C ASN A 147 -7.17 8.22 8.61
N TYR A 148 -7.03 7.63 9.80
CA TYR A 148 -7.85 7.97 10.98
C TYR A 148 -7.70 9.44 11.39
N HIS A 149 -6.46 9.94 11.48
CA HIS A 149 -6.21 11.34 11.85
C HIS A 149 -6.80 12.32 10.83
N LEU A 150 -6.68 12.03 9.53
CA LEU A 150 -7.25 12.87 8.48
C LEU A 150 -8.78 12.86 8.50
N GLN A 151 -9.40 11.71 8.78
CA GLN A 151 -10.86 11.60 8.85
C GLN A 151 -11.44 12.30 10.08
N SER A 152 -10.81 12.12 11.25
CA SER A 152 -11.20 12.79 12.50
C SER A 152 -11.24 14.32 12.32
N GLN A 153 -10.17 14.89 11.73
CA GLN A 153 -10.10 16.33 11.45
C GLN A 153 -11.17 16.80 10.45
N ARG A 154 -11.51 15.97 9.46
CA ARG A 154 -12.56 16.28 8.48
C ARG A 154 -13.95 16.32 9.14
N VAL A 155 -14.23 15.39 10.05
CA VAL A 155 -15.50 15.33 10.80
C VAL A 155 -15.63 16.56 11.70
N GLU A 156 -14.58 16.87 12.47
CA GLU A 156 -14.56 18.04 13.36
C GLU A 156 -14.70 19.37 12.59
N SER A 157 -14.01 19.51 11.44
CA SER A 157 -14.14 20.70 10.60
C SER A 157 -15.56 20.85 10.03
N ARG A 158 -16.20 19.74 9.67
CA ARG A 158 -17.57 19.75 9.12
C ARG A 158 -18.61 20.11 10.18
N SER A 159 -18.49 19.60 11.40
CA SER A 159 -19.42 19.92 12.49
C SER A 159 -19.34 21.40 12.90
N ILE A 160 -18.13 21.99 12.90
CA ILE A 160 -17.94 23.43 13.15
C ILE A 160 -18.66 24.27 12.08
N VAL A 161 -18.53 23.91 10.80
CA VAL A 161 -19.19 24.62 9.70
C VAL A 161 -20.72 24.48 9.78
N GLU A 162 -21.23 23.28 10.06
CA GLU A 162 -22.67 23.04 10.23
C GLU A 162 -23.25 23.82 11.43
N ASN A 163 -22.55 23.85 12.57
CA ASN A 163 -22.96 24.64 13.73
C ASN A 163 -22.97 26.15 13.46
N ASN A 164 -21.93 26.68 12.78
CA ASN A 164 -21.86 28.10 12.43
C ASN A 164 -23.01 28.50 11.47
N ASN A 165 -23.34 27.65 10.49
CA ASN A 165 -24.46 27.90 9.58
C ASN A 165 -25.82 27.85 10.29
N ASN A 166 -25.98 27.03 11.33
CA ASN A 166 -27.22 26.93 12.09
C ASN A 166 -27.43 28.14 13.01
N TYR A 167 -26.35 28.70 13.57
CA TYR A 167 -26.41 29.97 14.33
C TYR A 167 -26.77 31.17 13.43
N GLN A 168 -26.37 31.13 12.16
CA GLN A 168 -26.65 32.20 11.20
C GLN A 168 -28.09 32.18 10.63
N LYS A 169 -28.92 31.18 10.94
CA LYS A 169 -30.34 31.19 10.55
C LYS A 169 -31.08 32.22 11.39
N PRO A 170 -31.70 33.27 10.79
CA PRO A 170 -32.52 34.20 11.56
C PRO A 170 -33.72 33.44 12.12
N THR A 171 -33.91 33.50 13.44
CA THR A 171 -35.11 33.10 14.16
C THR A 171 -36.30 33.95 13.71
N THR A 172 -36.83 33.63 12.53
CA THR A 172 -38.09 34.20 12.02
C THR A 172 -39.26 33.38 12.53
N SER A 173 -39.51 33.41 13.84
CA SER A 173 -40.80 32.98 14.42
C SER A 173 -40.91 33.34 15.91
N VAL A 174 -40.75 34.60 16.30
CA VAL A 174 -41.25 35.10 17.60
C VAL A 174 -41.70 36.55 17.45
N SER A 175 -42.79 36.80 16.70
CA SER A 175 -43.57 38.06 16.76
C SER A 175 -44.77 37.98 15.80
N ALA A 176 -45.69 37.04 16.03
CA ALA A 176 -46.98 37.03 15.36
C ALA A 176 -48.05 36.29 16.19
N GLU A 177 -48.20 36.63 17.47
CA GLU A 177 -49.38 36.25 18.29
C GLU A 177 -49.44 37.17 19.52
N LEU A 178 -49.71 38.46 19.31
CA LEU A 178 -50.24 39.35 20.36
C LEU A 178 -50.85 40.61 19.70
N SER A 179 -52.02 40.44 19.10
CA SER A 179 -52.97 41.52 18.77
C SER A 179 -54.33 40.93 18.46
#